data_AF-A0A7Z9K8J0-F1
#
_entry.id   AF-A0A7Z9K8J0-F1
#
_cell.length_a   1.000
_cell.length_b   1.000
_cell.length_c   1.000
_cell.angle_alpha   90.00
_cell.angle_beta   90.00
_cell.angle_gamma   90.00
#
_symmetry.space_group_name_H-M   'P 1'
#
loop_
_entity.id
_entity.type
_entity.pdbx_description
1 polymer ?
#
loop_
_entity_poly.entity_id
_entity_poly.type
_entity_poly.pdbx_seq_one_letter_code
_entity_poly.pdbx_strand_id
1 'polypeptide(L)'
;MVDSEVAYSATGSASVIVGLGSTGLSCAKYLAAQGRAFKVVDSRLNPPSLEELKRLMPDTECELGEFSLQTFLNASELLVSPGVSL
;
A
#
# COMPACT_ATOMS: atom_id res chain seq x y z
N MET A 1 -13.75 -8.46 -29.34
CA MET A 1 -12.41 -7.90 -29.63
C MET A 1 -11.95 -7.26 -28.33
N VAL A 2 -11.23 -8.07 -27.55
CA VAL A 2 -10.44 -7.79 -26.34
C VAL A 2 -11.09 -6.94 -25.23
N ASP A 3 -11.67 -7.71 -24.30
CA ASP A 3 -11.62 -7.64 -22.84
C ASP A 3 -11.05 -6.37 -22.17
N SER A 4 -11.81 -5.83 -21.24
CA SER A 4 -11.28 -5.05 -20.11
C SER A 4 -12.11 -5.34 -18.87
N GLU A 5 -12.10 -6.61 -18.47
CA GLU A 5 -12.55 -7.05 -17.16
C GLU A 5 -11.31 -7.37 -16.33
N VAL A 6 -10.92 -6.43 -15.47
CA VAL A 6 -10.23 -6.76 -14.22
C VAL A 6 -10.87 -5.91 -13.14
N ALA A 7 -12.06 -6.33 -12.69
CA ALA A 7 -12.53 -5.95 -11.38
C ALA A 7 -11.61 -6.64 -10.38
N TYR A 8 -10.73 -5.88 -9.72
CA TYR A 8 -9.93 -6.40 -8.62
C TYR A 8 -10.82 -6.59 -7.39
N SER A 9 -11.59 -7.68 -7.36
CA SER A 9 -12.27 -8.13 -6.14
C SER A 9 -11.30 -9.01 -5.34
N ALA A 10 -10.43 -8.42 -4.53
CA ALA A 10 -9.58 -9.18 -3.62
C ALA A 10 -10.26 -9.34 -2.26
N THR A 11 -11.06 -10.39 -2.12
CA THR A 11 -11.26 -11.04 -0.82
C THR A 11 -10.08 -11.99 -0.55
N GLY A 12 -8.88 -11.41 -0.43
CA GLY A 12 -7.65 -12.08 -0.06
C GLY A 12 -6.77 -11.11 0.71
N SER A 13 -6.23 -11.55 1.85
CA SER A 13 -5.44 -10.69 2.74
C SER A 13 -4.19 -10.15 2.03
N ALA A 14 -4.15 -8.84 1.79
CA ALA A 14 -3.03 -8.16 1.13
C ALA A 14 -1.91 -7.81 2.13
N SER A 15 -0.68 -7.67 1.64
CA SER A 15 0.42 -7.09 2.42
C SER A 15 0.10 -5.62 2.73
N VAL A 16 0.31 -5.17 3.95
CA VAL A 16 0.14 -3.75 4.31
C VAL A 16 1.50 -3.13 4.58
N ILE A 17 1.84 -2.10 3.80
CA ILE A 17 3.03 -1.28 4.03
C ILE A 17 2.65 -0.13 4.96
N VAL A 18 3.33 -0.01 6.09
CA VAL A 18 3.13 1.06 7.08
C VAL A 18 4.23 2.11 6.93
N GLY A 19 3.83 3.29 6.46
CA GLY A 19 4.66 4.45 6.19
C GLY A 19 5.05 4.56 4.71
N LEU A 20 4.72 5.69 4.08
CA LEU A 20 5.03 6.08 2.71
C LEU A 20 6.19 7.09 2.65
N GLY A 21 7.31 6.69 3.24
CA GLY A 21 8.63 7.31 3.02
C GLY A 21 9.38 6.68 1.84
N SER A 22 10.68 6.94 1.75
CA SER A 22 11.57 6.28 0.77
C SER A 22 11.55 4.76 0.90
N THR A 23 11.63 4.24 2.13
CA THR A 23 11.56 2.80 2.40
C THR A 23 10.21 2.20 1.99
N GLY A 24 9.10 2.84 2.37
CA GLY A 24 7.76 2.38 2.02
C GLY A 24 7.52 2.34 0.51
N LEU A 25 7.97 3.37 -0.21
CA LEU A 25 7.92 3.40 -1.66
C LEU A 25 8.79 2.30 -2.30
N SER A 26 9.96 2.01 -1.72
CA SER A 26 10.80 0.89 -2.18
C SER A 26 10.11 -0.46 -1.97
N CYS A 27 9.43 -0.66 -0.83
CA CYS A 27 8.62 -1.85 -0.58
C CYS A 27 7.47 -1.98 -1.58
N ALA A 28 6.77 -0.89 -1.89
CA ALA A 28 5.70 -0.88 -2.89
C ALA A 28 6.22 -1.29 -4.28
N LYS A 29 7.34 -0.70 -4.73
CA LYS A 29 8.01 -1.06 -5.99
C LYS A 29 8.40 -2.54 -6.02
N TYR A 30 8.92 -3.07 -4.91
CA TYR A 30 9.29 -4.48 -4.79
C TYR A 30 8.07 -5.41 -4.90
N LEU A 31 6.99 -5.15 -4.16
CA LEU A 31 5.78 -5.98 -4.20
C LEU A 31 5.09 -5.92 -5.56
N ALA A 32 5.01 -4.73 -6.17
CA ALA A 32 4.49 -4.55 -7.52
C ALA A 32 5.29 -5.35 -8.56
N ALA A 33 6.63 -5.31 -8.49
CA ALA A 33 7.50 -6.09 -9.38
C ALA A 33 7.32 -7.62 -9.23
N GLN A 34 6.85 -8.08 -8.07
CA GLN A 34 6.53 -9.49 -7.81
C GLN A 34 5.05 -9.84 -8.13
N GLY A 35 4.25 -8.89 -8.62
CA GLY A 35 2.81 -9.08 -8.85
C GLY A 35 2.00 -9.33 -7.58
N ARG A 36 2.54 -8.95 -6.41
CA ARG A 36 1.88 -9.16 -5.12
C ARG A 36 0.93 -8.01 -4.81
N ALA A 37 -0.25 -8.36 -4.31
CA ALA A 37 -1.23 -7.41 -3.78
C ALA A 37 -0.71 -6.70 -2.54
N PHE A 38 -0.87 -5.37 -2.49
CA PHE A 38 -0.55 -4.62 -1.29
C PHE A 38 -1.40 -3.36 -1.15
N LYS A 39 -1.43 -2.85 0.08
CA LYS A 39 -2.02 -1.58 0.47
C LYS A 39 -0.99 -0.75 1.23
N VAL A 40 -1.04 0.57 1.08
CA VAL A 40 -0.17 1.49 1.81
C VAL A 40 -0.98 2.24 2.85
N VAL A 41 -0.45 2.35 4.07
CA VAL A 41 -1.02 3.21 5.11
C VAL A 41 0.03 4.17 5.63
N ASP A 42 -0.32 5.41 5.91
CA ASP A 42 0.59 6.38 6.53
C ASP A 42 -0.18 7.30 7.48
N SER A 43 0.40 7.59 8.66
CA SER A 43 -0.23 8.45 9.66
C SER A 43 -0.33 9.91 9.22
N ARG A 44 0.44 10.31 8.22
CA ARG A 44 0.45 11.66 7.64
C ARG A 44 -0.57 11.74 6.52
N LEU A 45 -1.28 12.87 6.46
CA LEU A 45 -2.16 13.19 5.32
C LEU A 45 -1.38 13.44 4.03
N ASN A 46 -0.14 13.91 4.12
CA ASN A 46 0.74 14.22 2.99
C ASN A 46 2.12 13.59 3.20
N PRO A 47 2.29 12.26 3.02
CA PRO A 47 3.58 11.63 3.15
C PRO A 47 4.48 11.97 1.96
N PRO A 48 5.82 11.98 2.15
CA PRO A 48 6.76 12.56 1.19
C PRO A 48 6.79 11.83 -0.17
N SER A 49 6.39 10.56 -0.21
CA SER A 49 6.41 9.75 -1.44
C SER A 49 5.02 9.55 -2.07
N LEU A 50 3.99 10.28 -1.62
CA LEU A 50 2.62 10.12 -2.14
C LEU A 50 2.51 10.36 -3.65
N GLU A 51 3.03 11.49 -4.12
CA GLU A 51 2.93 11.88 -5.53
C GLU A 51 3.70 10.93 -6.44
N GLU A 52 4.83 10.40 -5.97
CA GLU A 52 5.58 9.39 -6.73
C GLU A 52 4.85 8.05 -6.77
N LEU A 53 4.24 7.61 -5.65
CA LEU A 53 3.43 6.40 -5.62
C LEU A 53 2.27 6.51 -6.62
N LYS A 54 1.49 7.59 -6.58
CA LYS A 54 0.35 7.81 -7.50
C LYS A 54 0.77 7.86 -8.96
N ARG A 55 1.95 8.44 -9.26
CA ARG A 55 2.48 8.49 -10.63
C ARG A 55 2.86 7.10 -11.15
N LEU A 56 3.47 6.27 -10.29
CA LEU A 56 3.99 4.96 -10.69
C LEU A 56 2.93 3.86 -10.65
N MET A 57 2.02 3.94 -9.68
CA MET A 57 1.01 2.92 -9.34
C MET A 57 -0.29 3.63 -8.92
N PRO A 58 -1.03 4.23 -9.88
CA PRO A 58 -2.22 5.03 -9.58
C PRO A 58 -3.34 4.23 -8.92
N ASP A 59 -3.38 2.92 -9.14
CA ASP A 59 -4.41 2.01 -8.63
C ASP A 59 -4.09 1.47 -7.21
N THR A 60 -2.95 1.85 -6.62
CA THR A 60 -2.60 1.42 -5.25
C THR A 60 -3.51 2.06 -4.22
N GLU A 61 -4.22 1.23 -3.44
CA GLU A 61 -4.98 1.69 -2.28
C GLU A 61 -4.06 2.33 -1.23
N CYS A 62 -4.44 3.54 -0.80
CA CYS A 62 -3.74 4.29 0.23
C CYS A 62 -4.71 4.78 1.31
N GLU A 63 -4.41 4.51 2.58
CA GLU A 63 -5.07 5.15 3.73
C GLU A 63 -4.10 6.15 4.37
N LEU A 64 -4.52 7.41 4.44
CA LEU A 64 -3.71 8.51 4.96
C LEU A 64 -4.41 9.13 6.17
N GLY A 65 -3.63 9.42 7.22
CA GLY A 65 -4.18 9.91 8.49
C GLY A 65 -4.31 8.78 9.51
N GLU A 66 -5.36 8.82 10.33
CA GLU A 66 -5.53 7.81 11.39
C GLU A 66 -5.58 6.38 10.84
N PHE A 67 -4.89 5.47 11.52
CA PHE A 67 -4.85 4.09 11.10
C PHE A 67 -6.16 3.37 11.39
N SER A 68 -6.66 2.63 10.40
CA SER A 68 -7.78 1.72 10.55
C SER A 68 -7.32 0.40 11.16
N LEU A 69 -7.84 0.07 12.35
CA LEU A 69 -7.58 -1.22 12.99
C LEU A 69 -8.02 -2.39 12.10
N GLN A 70 -9.12 -2.23 11.36
CA GLN A 70 -9.63 -3.25 10.45
C GLN A 70 -8.64 -3.55 9.32
N THR A 71 -7.93 -2.53 8.81
CA THR A 71 -6.88 -2.72 7.79
C THR A 71 -5.77 -3.62 8.31
N PHE A 72 -5.34 -3.44 9.55
CA PHE A 72 -4.30 -4.27 10.16
C PHE A 72 -4.77 -5.69 10.49
N LEU A 73 -6.00 -5.85 10.99
CA LEU A 73 -6.55 -7.16 11.32
C LEU A 73 -6.76 -8.04 10.08
N ASN A 74 -6.98 -7.44 8.92
CA ASN A 74 -7.18 -8.16 7.65
C ASN A 74 -5.88 -8.33 6.83
N ALA A 75 -4.76 -7.79 7.29
CA ALA A 75 -3.48 -7.89 6.60
C ALA A 75 -2.91 -9.31 6.70
N SER A 76 -2.31 -9.81 5.62
CA SER A 76 -1.56 -11.08 5.67
C SER A 76 -0.18 -10.91 6.30
N GLU A 77 0.42 -9.74 6.10
CA GLU A 77 1.68 -9.33 6.70
C GLU A 77 1.74 -7.80 6.80
N LEU A 78 2.55 -7.30 7.74
CA LEU A 78 2.84 -5.88 7.90
C LEU A 78 4.31 -5.61 7.55
N LEU A 79 4.55 -4.72 6.58
CA LEU A 79 5.88 -4.17 6.28
C LEU A 79 5.99 -2.81 6.96
N VAL A 80 6.56 -2.78 8.15
CA VAL A 80 6.66 -1.56 8.96
C VAL A 80 7.99 -0.87 8.71
N SER A 81 7.95 0.38 8.23
CA SER A 81 9.15 1.20 8.12
C SER A 81 9.70 1.56 9.50
N PRO A 82 11.03 1.54 9.73
CA PRO A 82 11.63 1.84 11.04
C PRO A 82 11.27 3.20 11.64
N GLY A 83 10.86 4.16 10.80
CA GLY A 83 10.43 5.50 11.24
C GLY A 83 9.01 5.55 11.82
N VAL A 84 8.29 4.43 11.85
CA VAL A 84 7.00 4.29 12.53
C VAL A 84 7.27 3.86 13.96
N SER A 85 6.94 4.71 14.93
CA SER A 85 6.97 4.31 16.34
C SER A 85 5.88 3.26 16.60
N LEU A 86 6.30 2.09 17.06
CA LEU A 86 5.45 0.96 17.46
C LEU A 86 5.20 0.97 18.98
#